data_AF-A0A3D2G1S9-F1
#
_entry.id   AF-A0A3D2G1S9-F1
#
_cell.length_a   1.000
_cell.length_b   1.000
_cell.length_c   1.000
_cell.angle_alpha   90.00
_cell.angle_beta   90.00
_cell.angle_gamma   90.00
#
_symmetry.space_group_name_H-M   'P 1'
#
loop_
_entity.id
_entity.type
_entity.pdbx_description
1 polymer ?
#
loop_
_entity_poly.entity_id
_entity_poly.type
_entity_poly.pdbx_seq_one_letter_code
_entity_poly.pdbx_strand_id
1 'polypeptide(L)'
;MALEAILAVEQAEQDAARKKAEAAQKAKEITAKADREGTAAVKEAAERAAAELWTLAKSAEEKSAAESEKIREAAREEMDSLRSHAEDRLEEAADRIVERIVNG
;
A
#
# COMPACT_ATOMS: atom_id res chain seq x y z
N MET A 1 -10.08 -4.69 -76.00
CA MET A 1 -10.59 -3.35 -75.59
C MET A 1 -11.62 -3.47 -74.46
N ALA A 2 -12.88 -3.87 -74.69
CA ALA A 2 -13.89 -3.92 -73.60
C ALA A 2 -13.64 -5.02 -72.54
N LEU A 3 -13.23 -6.22 -72.96
CA LEU A 3 -12.96 -7.35 -72.05
C LEU A 3 -11.75 -7.11 -71.14
N GLU A 4 -10.68 -6.50 -71.67
CA GLU A 4 -9.48 -6.16 -70.90
C GLU A 4 -9.77 -5.11 -69.82
N ALA A 5 -10.64 -4.14 -70.13
CA ALA A 5 -11.09 -3.15 -69.15
C ALA A 5 -11.90 -3.81 -68.02
N ILE A 6 -12.77 -4.78 -68.34
CA ILE A 6 -13.55 -5.53 -67.34
C ILE A 6 -12.61 -6.34 -66.42
N LEU A 7 -11.66 -7.07 -66.99
CA LEU A 7 -10.68 -7.84 -66.21
C LEU A 7 -9.81 -6.95 -65.32
N ALA A 8 -9.39 -5.77 -65.82
CA ALA A 8 -8.62 -4.82 -65.02
C ALA A 8 -9.43 -4.26 -63.83
N VAL A 9 -10.72 -4.00 -64.02
CA VAL A 9 -11.62 -3.57 -62.94
C VAL A 9 -11.83 -4.68 -61.92
N GLU A 10 -12.11 -5.90 -62.36
CA GLU A 10 -12.31 -7.05 -61.47
C GLU A 10 -11.06 -7.32 -60.62
N GLN A 11 -9.87 -7.21 -61.21
CA GLN A 11 -8.61 -7.38 -60.50
C GLN A 11 -8.34 -6.26 -59.49
N ALA A 12 -8.68 -5.01 -59.84
CA ALA A 12 -8.62 -3.88 -58.92
C ALA A 12 -9.59 -4.02 -57.74
N GLU A 13 -10.80 -4.56 -57.98
CA GLU A 13 -11.79 -4.84 -56.93
C GLU A 13 -11.32 -5.94 -55.99
N GLN A 14 -10.75 -7.03 -56.52
CA GLN A 14 -10.18 -8.11 -55.70
C GLN A 14 -9.00 -7.61 -54.84
N ASP A 15 -8.10 -6.81 -55.40
CA ASP A 15 -6.99 -6.23 -54.64
C ASP A 15 -7.48 -5.24 -53.57
N ALA A 16 -8.51 -4.44 -53.87
CA ALA A 16 -9.13 -3.55 -52.90
C ALA A 16 -9.79 -4.33 -51.75
N ALA A 17 -10.52 -5.40 -52.07
CA ALA A 17 -11.13 -6.28 -51.09
C ALA A 17 -10.07 -6.95 -50.19
N ARG A 18 -8.96 -7.45 -50.77
CA ARG A 18 -7.85 -8.03 -50.01
C ARG A 18 -7.21 -7.00 -49.06
N LYS A 19 -6.89 -5.80 -49.56
CA LYS A 19 -6.33 -4.72 -48.74
C LYS A 19 -7.25 -4.33 -47.59
N LYS A 20 -8.56 -4.28 -47.82
CA LYS A 20 -9.55 -3.98 -46.78
C LYS A 20 -9.60 -5.08 -45.72
N ALA A 21 -9.55 -6.35 -46.13
CA ALA A 21 -9.51 -7.49 -45.21
C ALA A 21 -8.23 -7.50 -44.35
N GLU A 22 -7.06 -7.30 -44.98
CA GLU A 22 -5.77 -7.20 -44.28
C GLU A 22 -5.74 -6.03 -43.29
N ALA A 23 -6.27 -4.86 -43.67
CA ALA A 23 -6.36 -3.71 -42.78
C ALA A 23 -7.28 -3.98 -41.58
N ALA A 24 -8.42 -4.62 -41.81
CA ALA A 24 -9.34 -5.00 -40.74
C ALA A 24 -8.72 -6.03 -39.78
N GLN A 25 -7.95 -6.98 -40.28
CA GLN A 25 -7.23 -7.95 -39.46
C GLN A 25 -6.14 -7.26 -38.63
N LYS A 26 -5.30 -6.42 -39.25
CA LYS A 26 -4.26 -5.66 -38.56
C LYS A 26 -4.85 -4.76 -37.47
N ALA A 27 -5.98 -4.11 -37.73
CA ALA A 27 -6.66 -3.31 -36.72
C ALA A 27 -7.05 -4.15 -35.50
N LYS A 28 -7.63 -5.34 -35.72
CA LYS A 28 -7.99 -6.27 -34.63
C LYS A 28 -6.77 -6.76 -33.85
N GLU A 29 -5.66 -7.04 -34.53
CA GLU A 29 -4.41 -7.46 -33.88
C GLU A 29 -3.82 -6.35 -33.02
N ILE A 30 -3.84 -5.10 -33.51
CA ILE A 30 -3.37 -3.94 -32.76
C ILE A 30 -4.23 -3.73 -31.51
N THR A 31 -5.56 -3.76 -31.62
CA THR A 31 -6.44 -3.59 -30.46
C THR A 31 -6.26 -4.71 -29.46
N ALA A 32 -6.21 -5.97 -29.91
CA ALA A 32 -6.02 -7.11 -29.01
C ALA A 32 -4.65 -7.06 -28.31
N LYS A 33 -3.61 -6.58 -28.98
CA LYS A 33 -2.29 -6.38 -28.37
C LYS A 33 -2.35 -5.27 -27.32
N ALA A 34 -2.94 -4.12 -27.66
CA ALA A 34 -3.08 -3.00 -26.74
C ALA A 34 -3.89 -3.37 -25.49
N ASP A 35 -4.97 -4.14 -25.63
CA ASP A 35 -5.78 -4.60 -24.51
C ASP A 35 -4.98 -5.54 -23.58
N ARG A 36 -4.19 -6.46 -24.14
CA ARG A 36 -3.33 -7.35 -23.35
C ARG A 36 -2.23 -6.59 -22.63
N GLU A 37 -1.57 -5.66 -23.31
CA GLU A 37 -0.50 -4.85 -22.71
C GLU A 37 -1.06 -3.93 -21.63
N GLY A 38 -2.21 -3.31 -21.87
CA GLY A 38 -2.89 -2.45 -20.89
C GLY A 38 -3.34 -3.23 -19.65
N THR A 39 -3.98 -4.39 -19.83
CA THR A 39 -4.38 -5.24 -18.70
C THR A 39 -3.19 -5.78 -17.91
N ALA A 40 -2.10 -6.14 -18.58
CA ALA A 40 -0.85 -6.54 -17.92
C ALA A 40 -0.25 -5.38 -17.11
N ALA A 41 -0.19 -4.17 -17.67
CA ALA A 41 0.34 -3.00 -16.99
C ALA A 41 -0.47 -2.62 -15.74
N VAL A 42 -1.81 -2.68 -15.82
CA VAL A 42 -2.69 -2.43 -14.67
C VAL A 42 -2.49 -3.49 -13.59
N LYS A 43 -2.38 -4.77 -13.97
CA LYS A 43 -2.12 -5.85 -13.02
C LYS A 43 -0.78 -5.67 -12.31
N GLU A 44 0.28 -5.38 -13.06
CA GLU A 44 1.61 -5.15 -12.49
C GLU A 44 1.63 -3.95 -11.54
N ALA A 45 0.95 -2.85 -11.90
CA ALA A 45 0.81 -1.68 -11.04
C ALA A 45 0.06 -2.01 -9.75
N ALA A 46 -1.00 -2.82 -9.83
CA ALA A 46 -1.76 -3.28 -8.66
C ALA A 46 -0.90 -4.17 -7.74
N GLU A 47 -0.12 -5.09 -8.30
CA GLU A 47 0.80 -5.95 -7.54
C GLU A 47 1.90 -5.13 -6.85
N ARG A 48 2.48 -4.14 -7.54
CA ARG A 48 3.45 -3.21 -6.94
C ARG A 48 2.85 -2.41 -5.80
N ALA A 49 1.66 -1.84 -6.00
CA ALA A 49 0.96 -1.10 -4.95
C ALA A 49 0.64 -1.98 -3.73
N ALA A 50 0.23 -3.23 -3.93
CA ALA A 50 -0.01 -4.17 -2.84
C ALA A 50 1.27 -4.50 -2.04
N ALA A 51 2.40 -4.68 -2.73
CA ALA A 51 3.70 -4.92 -2.09
C ALA A 51 4.18 -3.69 -1.28
N GLU A 52 4.00 -2.48 -1.82
CA GLU A 52 4.30 -1.23 -1.11
C GLU A 52 3.44 -1.06 0.13
N LEU A 53 2.12 -1.30 0.01
CA LEU A 53 1.20 -1.24 1.15
C LEU A 53 1.57 -2.24 2.25
N TRP A 54 1.91 -3.47 1.88
CA TRP A 54 2.34 -4.48 2.85
C TRP A 54 3.61 -4.05 3.60
N THR A 55 4.59 -3.52 2.87
CA THR A 55 5.84 -3.01 3.45
C THR A 55 5.58 -1.82 4.38
N LEU A 56 4.70 -0.90 3.99
CA LEU A 56 4.31 0.25 4.79
C LEU A 56 3.60 -0.18 6.08
N ALA A 57 2.65 -1.12 5.98
CA ALA A 57 1.91 -1.66 7.12
C ALA A 57 2.86 -2.31 8.12
N LYS A 58 3.77 -3.16 7.64
CA LYS A 58 4.79 -3.80 8.48
C LYS A 58 5.69 -2.77 9.19
N SER A 59 6.16 -1.75 8.47
CA SER A 59 6.96 -0.68 9.08
C SER A 59 6.18 0.12 10.13
N ALA A 60 4.89 0.37 9.90
CA ALA A 60 4.03 1.05 10.86
C ALA A 60 3.82 0.22 12.13
N GLU A 61 3.59 -1.10 12.00
CA GLU A 61 3.49 -2.02 13.12
C GLU A 61 4.79 -2.07 13.94
N GLU A 62 5.95 -2.21 13.28
CA GLU A 62 7.26 -2.22 13.94
C GLU A 62 7.52 -0.92 14.71
N LYS A 63 7.21 0.24 14.11
CA LYS A 63 7.35 1.54 14.77
C LYS A 63 6.39 1.68 15.95
N SER A 64 5.15 1.23 15.80
CA SER A 64 4.15 1.28 16.87
C SER A 64 4.54 0.38 18.05
N ALA A 65 5.07 -0.81 17.78
CA ALA A 65 5.58 -1.71 18.81
C ALA A 65 6.76 -1.07 19.56
N ALA A 66 7.75 -0.54 18.84
CA ALA A 66 8.90 0.13 19.44
C ALA A 66 8.49 1.34 20.30
N GLU A 67 7.54 2.15 19.83
CA GLU A 67 7.06 3.30 20.60
C GLU A 67 6.26 2.88 21.83
N SER A 68 5.48 1.81 21.73
CA SER A 68 4.75 1.22 22.86
C SER A 68 5.70 0.69 23.93
N GLU A 69 6.83 0.09 23.53
CA GLU A 69 7.87 -0.36 24.46
C GLU A 69 8.49 0.82 25.21
N LYS A 70 8.89 1.89 24.50
CA LYS A 70 9.41 3.11 25.16
C LYS A 70 8.43 3.70 26.16
N ILE A 71 7.14 3.78 25.81
CA ILE A 71 6.11 4.29 26.72
C ILE A 71 6.02 3.41 27.98
N ARG A 72 6.10 2.09 27.83
CA ARG A 72 6.08 1.16 28.97
C ARG A 72 7.32 1.31 29.84
N GLU A 73 8.49 1.48 29.25
CA GLU A 73 9.74 1.71 29.97
C GLU A 73 9.69 3.03 30.76
N ALA A 74 9.31 4.13 30.11
CA ALA A 74 9.15 5.42 30.76
C ALA A 74 8.13 5.37 31.92
N ALA A 75 7.00 4.68 31.72
CA ALA A 75 6.00 4.49 32.77
C ALA A 75 6.54 3.67 33.96
N ARG A 76 7.40 2.67 33.72
CA ARG A 76 8.05 1.91 34.79
C ARG A 76 9.03 2.78 35.57
N GLU A 77 9.86 3.54 34.87
CA GLU A 77 10.82 4.47 35.50
C GLU A 77 10.09 5.51 36.35
N GLU A 78 8.99 6.07 35.86
CA GLU A 78 8.16 7.02 36.61
C GLU A 78 7.54 6.38 37.86
N MET A 79 7.00 5.16 37.75
CA MET A 79 6.44 4.44 38.90
C MET A 79 7.49 4.08 39.94
N ASP A 80 8.70 3.68 39.54
CA ASP A 80 9.78 3.35 40.46
C ASP A 80 10.31 4.61 41.14
N SER A 81 10.41 5.73 40.43
CA SER A 81 10.72 7.04 41.00
C SER A 81 9.67 7.47 42.03
N LEU A 82 8.38 7.35 41.70
CA LEU A 82 7.28 7.66 42.61
C LEU A 82 7.30 6.77 43.86
N ARG A 83 7.61 5.48 43.70
CA ARG A 83 7.72 4.54 44.82
C ARG A 83 8.87 4.92 45.74
N SER A 84 10.06 5.16 45.19
CA SER A 84 11.23 5.58 45.98
C SER A 84 10.92 6.85 46.76
N HIS A 85 10.30 7.85 46.11
CA HIS A 85 9.95 9.10 46.78
C HIS A 85 8.88 8.93 47.86
N ALA A 86 7.94 8.01 47.68
CA ALA A 86 6.96 7.66 48.69
C ALA A 86 7.62 6.97 49.89
N GLU A 87 8.52 6.01 49.64
CA GLU A 87 9.28 5.26 50.65
C GLU A 87 10.10 6.20 51.54
N ASP A 88 10.81 7.17 50.95
CA ASP A 88 11.60 8.18 51.67
C ASP A 88 10.78 9.02 52.67
N ARG A 89 9.46 9.15 52.43
CA ARG A 89 8.56 9.98 53.23
C ARG A 89 7.69 9.18 54.19
N LEU A 90 7.77 7.85 54.18
CA LEU A 90 6.92 6.99 55.00
C LEU A 90 7.17 7.19 56.50
N GLU A 91 8.43 7.29 56.91
CA GLU A 91 8.81 7.44 58.31
C GLU A 91 8.34 8.80 58.87
N GLU A 92 8.62 9.90 58.16
CA GLU A 92 8.14 11.23 58.53
C GLU A 92 6.61 11.30 58.60
N ALA A 93 5.92 10.64 57.65
CA ALA A 93 4.46 10.57 57.67
C ALA A 93 3.94 9.78 58.87
N ALA A 94 4.58 8.65 59.22
CA ALA A 94 4.22 7.84 60.37
C ALA A 94 4.39 8.63 61.69
N ASP A 95 5.51 9.33 61.85
CA ASP A 95 5.78 10.16 63.04
C ASP A 95 4.72 11.25 63.21
N ARG A 96 4.38 11.98 62.13
CA ARG A 96 3.34 13.00 62.16
C ARG A 96 1.96 12.45 62.52
N ILE A 97 1.63 11.23 62.06
CA ILE A 97 0.37 10.57 62.41
C ILE A 97 0.35 10.21 63.89
N VAL A 98 1.43 9.61 64.40
CA VAL A 98 1.54 9.24 65.82
C VAL A 98 1.46 10.47 66.71
N GLU A 99 2.21 11.54 66.39
CA GLU A 99 2.18 12.81 67.13
C GLU A 99 0.76 13.37 67.20
N ARG A 100 0.04 13.37 66.08
CA ARG A 100 -1.34 13.85 66.02
C ARG A 100 -2.31 13.00 66.84
N ILE A 101 -2.08 11.69 66.97
CA ILE A 101 -2.93 10.81 67.78
C ILE A 101 -2.66 10.98 69.28
N VAL A 102 -1.39 11.17 69.65
CA VAL A 102 -0.98 11.27 71.06
C VAL A 102 -1.21 12.67 71.63
N ASN A 103 -1.01 13.72 70.83
CA ASN A 103 -1.07 15.12 71.27
C ASN A 103 -2.26 15.92 70.72
N GLY A 104 -3.07 15.32 69.83
CA GLY A 104 -4.25 15.95 69.23
C GLY A 104 -5.55 15.68 69.98
#